data_AF-A0A372LRV0-F1
#
_entry.id   AF-A0A372LRV0-F1
#
_cell.length_a   1.000
_cell.length_b   1.000
_cell.length_c   1.000
_cell.angle_alpha   90.00
_cell.angle_beta   90.00
_cell.angle_gamma   90.00
#
_symmetry.space_group_name_H-M   'P 1'
#
loop_
_entity.id
_entity.type
_entity.pdbx_description
1 polymer ?
#
loop_
_entity_poly.entity_id
_entity_poly.type
_entity_poly.pdbx_seq_one_letter_code
_entity_poly.pdbx_strand_id
1 'polypeptide(L)'
;MTRDLKHIIAAYDGSEGGKEALNWACRLVKSLNDTRLTVVHVFNEKVENVPIGEARIAGFSNDALYVDPSQIQPIAIERNNLAPTDSTHSIVRNSSSMAETKAREILSSNHVEGCFKILEGNPVESICSFAQQTGADLIIVGNSGKSGLKQLFLGSVSASVAKEAYCPVLIAK
;
A
#
# COMPACT_ATOMS: atom_id res chain seq x y z
N MET A 1 2.20 -11.20 -35.37
CA MET A 1 3.24 -11.76 -34.49
C MET A 1 2.84 -11.40 -33.06
N THR A 2 2.07 -12.26 -32.40
CA THR A 2 1.69 -12.06 -30.99
C THR A 2 2.94 -12.25 -30.14
N ARG A 3 3.29 -11.26 -29.34
CA ARG A 3 4.43 -11.31 -28.44
C ARG A 3 4.11 -12.28 -27.29
N ASP A 4 4.97 -13.25 -27.05
CA ASP A 4 4.82 -14.16 -25.90
C ASP A 4 4.98 -13.36 -24.60
N LEU A 5 4.04 -13.52 -23.67
CA LEU A 5 4.11 -12.89 -22.35
C LEU A 5 5.01 -13.72 -21.44
N LYS A 6 6.24 -13.27 -21.21
CA LYS A 6 7.24 -13.96 -20.38
C LYS A 6 7.22 -13.48 -18.94
N HIS A 7 6.84 -12.23 -18.69
CA HIS A 7 6.76 -11.69 -17.35
C HIS A 7 5.49 -10.87 -17.12
N ILE A 8 4.66 -11.31 -16.17
CA ILE A 8 3.45 -10.63 -15.73
C ILE A 8 3.68 -10.06 -14.32
N ILE A 9 3.29 -8.80 -14.12
CA ILE A 9 3.26 -8.16 -12.81
C ILE A 9 1.80 -7.99 -12.38
N ALA A 10 1.47 -8.39 -11.15
CA ALA A 10 0.18 -8.12 -10.53
C ALA A 10 0.34 -7.19 -9.33
N ALA A 11 -0.32 -6.03 -9.35
CA ALA A 11 -0.32 -5.11 -8.22
C ALA A 11 -1.33 -5.57 -7.16
N TYR A 12 -0.87 -5.72 -5.92
CA TYR A 12 -1.68 -6.18 -4.80
C TYR A 12 -1.49 -5.28 -3.57
N ASP A 13 -2.56 -4.62 -3.13
CA ASP A 13 -2.57 -3.70 -2.00
C ASP A 13 -3.47 -4.17 -0.84
N GLY A 14 -3.87 -5.45 -0.86
CA GLY A 14 -4.78 -6.05 0.12
C GLY A 14 -6.27 -5.73 -0.09
N SER A 15 -6.63 -4.91 -1.09
CA SER A 15 -8.03 -4.61 -1.43
C SER A 15 -8.69 -5.70 -2.27
N GLU A 16 -10.01 -5.67 -2.40
CA GLU A 16 -10.75 -6.57 -3.30
C GLU A 16 -10.34 -6.39 -4.77
N GLY A 17 -10.10 -5.16 -5.26
CA GLY A 17 -9.60 -4.99 -6.63
C GLY A 17 -8.17 -5.53 -6.80
N GLY A 18 -7.31 -5.37 -5.79
CA GLY A 18 -5.99 -6.01 -5.80
C GLY A 18 -6.09 -7.54 -5.87
N LYS A 19 -7.04 -8.12 -5.11
CA LYS A 19 -7.34 -9.55 -5.17
C LYS A 19 -7.84 -9.99 -6.54
N GLU A 20 -8.72 -9.23 -7.19
CA GLU A 20 -9.17 -9.53 -8.55
C GLU A 20 -8.03 -9.45 -9.57
N ALA A 21 -7.15 -8.46 -9.44
CA ALA A 21 -5.93 -8.37 -10.26
C ALA A 21 -5.07 -9.63 -10.13
N LEU A 22 -4.85 -10.11 -8.90
CA LEU A 22 -4.08 -11.32 -8.65
C LEU A 22 -4.78 -12.58 -9.18
N ASN A 23 -6.10 -12.69 -9.03
CA ASN A 23 -6.87 -13.81 -9.59
C ASN A 23 -6.79 -13.84 -11.13
N TRP A 24 -6.88 -12.68 -11.79
CA TRP A 24 -6.69 -12.58 -13.23
C TRP A 24 -5.27 -12.99 -13.66
N ALA A 25 -4.25 -12.58 -12.91
CA ALA A 25 -2.88 -13.00 -13.15
C ALA A 25 -2.73 -14.53 -13.07
N CYS A 26 -3.29 -15.15 -12.03
CA CYS A 26 -3.29 -16.62 -11.88
C CYS A 26 -3.97 -17.32 -13.07
N ARG A 27 -5.11 -16.80 -13.54
CA ARG A 27 -5.82 -17.36 -14.70
C ARG A 27 -4.98 -17.27 -15.98
N LEU A 28 -4.34 -16.13 -16.21
CA LEU A 28 -3.50 -15.94 -17.40
C LEU A 28 -2.28 -16.86 -17.38
N VAL A 29 -1.54 -16.91 -16.27
CA VAL A 29 -0.32 -17.73 -16.14
C VAL A 29 -0.61 -19.22 -16.36
N LYS A 30 -1.77 -19.72 -15.93
CA LYS A 30 -2.19 -21.11 -16.21
C LYS A 30 -2.41 -21.41 -17.69
N SER A 31 -2.77 -20.40 -18.47
CA SER A 31 -3.02 -20.53 -19.91
C SER A 31 -1.79 -20.25 -20.77
N LEU A 32 -0.69 -19.83 -20.16
CA LEU A 32 0.55 -19.44 -20.82
C LEU A 32 1.67 -20.40 -20.43
N ASN A 33 2.59 -20.64 -21.35
CA ASN A 33 3.77 -21.46 -21.09
C ASN A 33 4.95 -20.56 -20.72
N ASP A 34 5.72 -20.97 -19.70
CA ASP A 34 6.98 -20.32 -19.33
C ASP A 34 6.81 -18.81 -19.04
N THR A 35 5.75 -18.48 -18.29
CA THR A 35 5.44 -17.13 -17.84
C THR A 35 5.72 -16.99 -16.36
N ARG A 36 6.58 -16.05 -15.99
CA ARG A 36 6.82 -15.70 -14.59
C ARG A 36 5.77 -14.72 -14.10
N LEU A 37 5.24 -14.95 -12.90
CA LEU A 37 4.39 -14.03 -12.16
C LEU A 37 5.16 -13.36 -11.03
N THR A 38 5.14 -12.02 -10.99
CA THR A 38 5.58 -11.24 -9.83
C THR A 38 4.41 -10.44 -9.25
N VAL A 39 4.06 -10.72 -8.00
CA VAL A 39 3.11 -9.92 -7.23
C VAL A 39 3.87 -8.77 -6.58
N VAL A 40 3.42 -7.54 -6.81
CA VAL A 40 4.05 -6.34 -6.23
C VAL A 40 3.12 -5.67 -5.23
N HIS A 41 3.65 -5.35 -4.06
CA HIS A 41 2.98 -4.54 -3.05
C HIS A 41 3.79 -3.27 -2.81
N VAL A 42 3.17 -2.10 -2.95
CA VAL A 42 3.87 -0.84 -2.71
C VAL A 42 3.59 -0.37 -1.29
N PHE A 43 4.63 -0.34 -0.47
CA PHE A 43 4.63 0.26 0.84
C PHE A 43 4.93 1.75 0.71
N ASN A 44 3.95 2.58 1.05
CA ASN A 44 4.10 4.03 1.08
C ASN A 44 4.10 4.49 2.54
N GLU A 45 5.27 4.57 3.16
CA GLU A 45 5.42 5.22 4.46
C GLU A 45 5.31 6.72 4.22
N LYS A 46 4.12 7.29 4.47
CA LYS A 46 4.06 8.71 4.75
C LYS A 46 4.77 8.89 6.09
N VAL A 47 6.05 9.26 6.05
CA VAL A 47 6.66 9.96 7.18
C VAL A 47 5.90 11.28 7.28
N GLU A 48 4.78 11.28 7.99
CA GLU A 48 4.26 12.51 8.54
C GLU A 48 5.32 12.96 9.53
N ASN A 49 6.20 13.86 9.06
CA ASN A 49 6.94 14.73 9.95
C ASN A 49 5.87 15.55 10.69
N VAL A 50 5.32 15.01 11.77
CA VAL A 50 4.59 15.81 12.75
C VAL A 50 5.67 16.74 13.28
N PRO A 51 5.60 18.06 13.01
CA PRO A 51 6.50 18.99 13.67
C PRO A 51 6.31 18.74 15.17
N ILE A 52 7.39 18.49 15.91
CA ILE A 52 7.34 18.56 17.36
C ILE A 52 7.16 20.06 17.67
N GLY A 53 5.91 20.49 17.65
CA GLY A 53 5.49 21.88 17.71
C GLY A 53 4.18 21.95 18.46
N GLU A 54 4.31 22.22 19.76
CA GLU A 54 3.29 22.67 20.69
C GLU A 54 2.16 21.68 21.02
N ALA A 55 2.30 21.06 22.20
CA ALA A 55 1.19 20.42 22.89
C ALA A 55 0.02 21.41 22.99
N ARG A 56 -1.05 21.16 22.24
CA ARG A 56 -2.33 21.86 22.43
C ARG A 56 -3.08 21.18 23.57
N ILE A 57 -3.06 21.80 24.74
CA ILE A 57 -4.02 21.47 25.80
C ILE A 57 -5.40 21.90 25.30
N ALA A 58 -6.34 20.95 25.23
CA ALA A 58 -7.72 21.25 24.86
C ALA A 58 -8.31 22.27 25.86
N GLY A 59 -8.56 23.49 25.40
CA GLY A 59 -9.23 24.54 26.18
C GLY A 59 -8.51 25.88 26.30
N PHE A 60 -7.25 25.99 25.88
CA PHE A 60 -6.51 27.26 25.96
C PHE A 60 -6.28 27.87 24.57
N SER A 61 -6.78 29.09 24.37
CA SER A 61 -6.44 29.94 23.22
C SER A 61 -5.18 30.72 23.57
N ASN A 62 -4.24 30.90 22.63
CA ASN A 62 -2.94 31.54 22.86
C ASN A 62 -2.98 33.04 23.18
N ASP A 63 -4.15 33.62 23.40
CA ASP A 63 -4.28 35.03 23.72
C ASP A 63 -4.48 35.24 25.23
N ALA A 64 -3.34 35.50 25.87
CA ALA A 64 -3.15 36.28 27.09
C ALA A 64 -3.22 35.58 28.48
N LEU A 65 -2.22 35.99 29.30
CA LEU A 65 -2.28 36.35 30.74
C LEU A 65 -1.39 35.53 31.69
N TYR A 66 -0.65 36.30 32.49
CA TYR A 66 0.05 35.89 33.70
C TYR A 66 -0.89 35.08 34.62
N VAL A 67 -0.48 33.88 35.01
CA VAL A 67 -1.23 32.98 35.90
C VAL A 67 -0.71 33.19 37.33
N ASP A 68 -1.60 33.59 38.25
CA ASP A 68 -1.30 33.64 39.68
C ASP A 68 -1.00 32.21 40.19
N PRO A 69 0.21 31.93 40.72
CA PRO A 69 0.60 30.60 41.18
C PRO A 69 -0.29 30.03 42.29
N SER A 70 -1.02 30.88 43.02
CA SER A 70 -1.91 30.46 44.10
C SER A 70 -3.24 29.86 43.61
N GLN A 71 -3.59 30.04 42.33
CA GLN A 71 -4.83 29.54 41.73
C GLN A 71 -4.64 28.26 40.89
N ILE A 72 -3.43 27.73 40.82
CA ILE A 72 -3.15 26.50 40.07
C ILE A 72 -3.57 25.31 40.94
N GLN A 73 -4.73 24.73 40.62
CA GLN A 73 -5.12 23.42 41.14
C GLN A 73 -4.08 22.38 40.67
N PRO A 74 -3.66 21.42 41.53
CA PRO A 74 -2.79 20.35 41.09
C PRO A 74 -3.45 19.59 39.94
N ILE A 75 -2.79 19.51 38.79
CA ILE A 75 -3.24 18.65 37.70
C ILE A 75 -3.10 17.21 38.22
N ALA A 76 -4.22 16.54 38.42
CA ALA A 76 -4.23 15.09 38.55
C ALA A 76 -3.83 14.51 37.19
N ILE A 77 -2.55 14.15 37.03
CA ILE A 77 -2.12 13.37 35.88
C ILE A 77 -2.75 11.99 36.06
N GLU A 78 -3.84 11.70 35.35
CA GLU A 78 -4.26 10.32 35.13
C GLU A 78 -3.10 9.61 34.42
N ARG A 79 -2.38 8.78 35.18
CA ARG A 79 -1.36 7.85 34.68
C ARG A 79 -2.00 6.72 33.87
N ASN A 80 -2.78 7.05 32.86
CA ASN A 80 -3.12 6.09 31.82
C ASN A 80 -2.25 6.39 30.60
N ASN A 81 -1.15 5.61 30.54
CA ASN A 81 -0.39 5.25 29.35
C ASN A 81 0.82 6.12 28.95
N LEU A 82 1.75 6.36 29.87
CA LEU A 82 3.20 6.52 29.60
C LEU A 82 3.96 5.98 30.84
N ALA A 83 5.01 5.16 30.81
CA ALA A 83 5.91 4.59 29.78
C ALA A 83 6.64 3.34 30.39
N PRO A 84 7.56 2.61 29.70
CA PRO A 84 8.91 3.15 29.50
C PRO A 84 9.49 2.96 28.09
N THR A 85 10.29 3.96 27.72
CA THR A 85 11.25 4.00 26.62
C THR A 85 12.40 3.02 26.86
N ASP A 86 12.72 2.17 25.87
CA ASP A 86 14.08 1.74 25.46
C ASP A 86 14.02 0.43 24.66
N SER A 87 13.77 0.54 23.34
CA SER A 87 14.40 -0.30 22.31
C SER A 87 13.82 0.03 20.92
N THR A 88 14.72 0.41 20.02
CA THR A 88 14.54 0.80 18.62
C THR A 88 14.06 -0.34 17.70
N HIS A 89 13.13 -1.21 18.11
CA HIS A 89 12.73 -2.33 17.25
C HIS A 89 11.21 -2.47 17.04
N SER A 90 10.82 -2.14 15.80
CA SER A 90 9.72 -2.73 15.01
C SER A 90 8.27 -2.46 15.43
N ILE A 91 7.70 -1.37 14.92
CA ILE A 91 6.25 -1.26 14.67
C ILE A 91 5.92 -1.35 13.16
N VAL A 92 6.92 -1.34 12.26
CA VAL A 92 6.73 -1.24 10.79
C VAL A 92 6.55 -2.61 10.08
N ARG A 93 6.18 -3.70 10.77
CA ARG A 93 6.13 -5.05 10.14
C ARG A 93 4.74 -5.58 9.76
N ASN A 94 3.65 -4.94 10.15
CA ASN A 94 2.35 -5.65 10.13
C ASN A 94 1.58 -5.58 8.78
N SER A 95 1.60 -4.46 8.06
CA SER A 95 0.78 -4.32 6.84
C SER A 95 1.33 -5.11 5.65
N SER A 96 2.64 -5.04 5.39
CA SER A 96 3.27 -5.73 4.27
C SER A 96 3.28 -7.25 4.46
N SER A 97 3.48 -7.71 5.71
CA SER A 97 3.40 -9.13 6.08
C SER A 97 2.01 -9.71 5.82
N MET A 98 0.95 -8.97 6.18
CA MET A 98 -0.43 -9.40 5.93
C MET A 98 -0.76 -9.43 4.43
N ALA A 99 -0.32 -8.42 3.67
CA ALA A 99 -0.51 -8.38 2.22
C ALA A 99 0.22 -9.56 1.53
N GLU A 100 1.46 -9.83 1.95
CA GLU A 100 2.22 -10.98 1.46
C GLU A 100 1.52 -12.31 1.77
N THR A 101 1.08 -12.50 3.01
CA THR A 101 0.41 -13.72 3.45
C THR A 101 -0.84 -13.99 2.62
N LYS A 102 -1.72 -12.99 2.47
CA LYS A 102 -2.93 -13.12 1.66
C LYS A 102 -2.65 -13.34 0.18
N ALA A 103 -1.64 -12.67 -0.38
CA ALA A 103 -1.24 -12.91 -1.77
C ALA A 103 -0.76 -14.36 -1.97
N ARG A 104 0.02 -14.89 -1.03
CA ARG A 104 0.50 -16.29 -1.06
C ARG A 104 -0.64 -17.29 -0.92
N GLU A 105 -1.66 -17.00 -0.10
CA GLU A 105 -2.87 -17.82 -0.01
C GLU A 105 -3.63 -17.88 -1.33
N ILE A 106 -3.76 -16.74 -2.03
CA ILE A 106 -4.42 -16.67 -3.35
C ILE A 106 -3.62 -17.46 -4.40
N LEU A 107 -2.30 -17.31 -4.43
CA LEU A 107 -1.41 -18.05 -5.33
C LEU A 107 -1.53 -19.57 -5.09
N SER A 108 -1.45 -20.00 -3.82
CA SER A 108 -1.53 -21.40 -3.41
C SER A 108 -2.89 -22.01 -3.76
N SER A 109 -3.98 -21.30 -3.45
CA SER A 109 -5.35 -21.75 -3.77
C SER A 109 -5.56 -21.90 -5.28
N ASN A 110 -4.86 -21.08 -6.07
CA ASN A 110 -4.86 -21.20 -7.51
C ASN A 110 -3.82 -22.19 -8.05
N HIS A 111 -2.96 -22.83 -7.23
CA HIS A 111 -1.88 -23.70 -7.72
C HIS A 111 -0.95 -23.00 -8.72
N VAL A 112 -0.61 -21.74 -8.44
CA VAL A 112 0.29 -20.91 -9.26
C VAL A 112 1.49 -20.51 -8.42
N GLU A 113 2.68 -20.72 -8.95
CA GLU A 113 3.91 -20.18 -8.35
C GLU A 113 4.11 -18.72 -8.77
N GLY A 114 4.52 -17.88 -7.81
CA GLY A 114 4.77 -16.47 -8.06
C GLY A 114 5.68 -15.86 -7.01
N CYS A 115 6.53 -14.92 -7.42
CA CYS A 115 7.35 -14.14 -6.51
C CYS A 115 6.53 -13.02 -5.88
N PHE A 116 6.73 -12.73 -4.59
CA PHE A 116 6.18 -11.54 -3.95
C PHE A 116 7.30 -10.51 -3.74
N LYS A 117 7.04 -9.26 -4.12
CA LYS A 117 8.01 -8.16 -3.99
C LYS A 117 7.35 -6.95 -3.35
N ILE A 118 7.97 -6.47 -2.27
CA ILE A 118 7.64 -5.17 -1.69
C ILE A 118 8.45 -4.11 -2.44
N LEU A 119 7.76 -3.07 -2.88
CA LEU A 119 8.31 -1.85 -3.46
C LEU A 119 8.05 -0.69 -2.49
N GLU A 120 8.89 0.34 -2.55
CA GLU A 120 8.75 1.52 -1.69
C GLU A 120 8.40 2.75 -2.53
N GLY A 121 7.69 3.71 -1.94
CA GLY A 121 7.42 5.02 -2.54
C GLY A 121 6.03 5.17 -3.17
N ASN A 122 5.95 5.99 -4.23
CA ASN A 122 4.69 6.27 -4.92
C ASN A 122 4.22 5.02 -5.70
N PRO A 123 2.97 4.55 -5.51
CA PRO A 123 2.48 3.35 -6.18
C PRO A 123 2.64 3.35 -7.70
N VAL A 124 2.35 4.46 -8.37
CA VAL A 124 2.38 4.54 -9.83
C VAL A 124 3.82 4.47 -10.33
N GLU A 125 4.70 5.31 -9.79
CA GLU A 125 6.11 5.39 -10.17
C GLU A 125 6.83 4.07 -9.87
N SER A 126 6.62 3.50 -8.68
CA SER A 126 7.29 2.28 -8.25
C SER A 126 6.85 1.07 -9.09
N ILE A 127 5.55 0.94 -9.40
CA ILE A 127 5.05 -0.14 -10.27
C ILE A 127 5.61 0.01 -11.69
N CYS A 128 5.51 1.19 -12.30
CA CYS A 128 5.95 1.41 -13.67
C CYS A 128 7.48 1.25 -13.82
N SER A 129 8.25 1.79 -12.87
CA SER A 129 9.70 1.67 -12.86
C SER A 129 10.14 0.22 -12.69
N PHE A 130 9.54 -0.51 -11.75
CA PHE A 130 9.84 -1.92 -11.54
C PHE A 130 9.49 -2.75 -12.77
N ALA A 131 8.33 -2.49 -13.40
CA ALA A 131 7.92 -3.16 -14.64
C ALA A 131 8.94 -2.94 -15.77
N GLN A 132 9.46 -1.72 -15.92
CA GLN A 132 10.45 -1.40 -16.93
C GLN A 132 11.79 -2.06 -16.66
N GLN A 133 12.29 -1.97 -15.42
CA GLN A 133 13.57 -2.55 -15.00
C GLN A 133 13.60 -4.08 -15.13
N THR A 134 12.44 -4.74 -14.94
CA THR A 134 12.33 -6.19 -14.95
C THR A 134 11.76 -6.77 -16.24
N GLY A 135 11.57 -5.93 -17.28
CA GLY A 135 11.08 -6.37 -18.58
C GLY A 135 9.70 -7.01 -18.55
N ALA A 136 8.77 -6.50 -17.74
CA ALA A 136 7.38 -6.98 -17.71
C ALA A 136 6.65 -6.75 -19.04
N ASP A 137 6.00 -7.79 -19.56
CA ASP A 137 5.19 -7.74 -20.77
C ASP A 137 3.74 -7.33 -20.51
N LEU A 138 3.28 -7.42 -19.26
CA LEU A 138 1.93 -7.05 -18.83
C LEU A 138 1.91 -6.64 -17.36
N ILE A 139 1.24 -5.53 -17.05
CA ILE A 139 0.89 -5.15 -15.67
C ILE A 139 -0.60 -5.39 -15.48
N ILE A 140 -0.98 -5.98 -14.34
CA ILE A 140 -2.36 -6.21 -13.95
C ILE A 140 -2.63 -5.41 -12.68
N VAL A 141 -3.61 -4.53 -12.74
CA VAL A 141 -4.04 -3.68 -11.62
C VAL A 141 -5.52 -3.87 -11.34
N GLY A 142 -5.93 -3.66 -10.09
CA GLY A 142 -7.33 -3.77 -9.69
C GLY A 142 -8.15 -2.54 -10.05
N ASN A 143 -9.44 -2.71 -10.30
CA ASN A 143 -10.39 -1.61 -10.38
C ASN A 143 -10.90 -1.26 -8.97
N SER A 144 -10.08 -0.64 -8.13
CA SER A 144 -10.48 -0.21 -6.78
C SER A 144 -10.35 1.29 -6.59
N GLY A 145 -11.47 1.95 -6.35
CA GLY A 145 -11.53 3.25 -5.70
C GLY A 145 -11.68 3.03 -4.20
N LYS A 146 -10.62 3.27 -3.41
CA LYS A 146 -10.64 3.18 -1.94
C LYS A 146 -11.45 4.29 -1.26
N SER A 147 -12.45 4.85 -1.93
CA SER A 147 -13.32 5.92 -1.43
C SER A 147 -14.76 5.53 -1.72
N GLY A 148 -15.56 5.44 -0.65
CA GLY A 148 -16.98 5.10 -0.72
C GLY A 148 -17.72 5.87 -1.81
N LEU A 149 -18.67 5.18 -2.45
CA LEU A 149 -19.45 5.61 -3.61
C LEU A 149 -18.59 5.86 -4.85
N LYS A 150 -18.31 4.80 -5.63
CA LYS A 150 -18.13 4.78 -7.11
C LYS A 150 -17.51 3.47 -7.62
N GLN A 151 -18.28 2.38 -7.64
CA GLN A 151 -17.88 1.12 -8.33
C GLN A 151 -17.80 1.25 -9.86
N LEU A 152 -18.25 2.39 -10.42
CA LEU A 152 -18.24 2.67 -11.86
C LEU A 152 -16.99 3.45 -12.34
N PHE A 153 -16.12 3.91 -11.43
CA PHE A 153 -14.97 4.75 -11.80
C PHE A 153 -13.65 3.98 -11.66
N LEU A 154 -12.75 4.25 -12.59
CA LEU A 154 -11.39 3.74 -12.57
C LEU A 154 -10.63 4.32 -11.37
N GLY A 155 -9.97 3.46 -10.59
CA GLY A 155 -9.15 3.90 -9.46
C GLY A 155 -8.01 4.82 -9.92
N SER A 156 -7.64 5.81 -9.11
CA SER A 156 -6.61 6.80 -9.48
C SER A 156 -5.26 6.14 -9.82
N VAL A 157 -4.81 5.18 -9.01
CA VAL A 157 -3.57 4.43 -9.27
C VAL A 157 -3.68 3.64 -10.56
N SER A 158 -4.78 2.90 -10.76
CA SER A 158 -4.98 2.05 -11.94
C SER A 158 -5.06 2.87 -13.23
N ALA A 159 -5.72 4.03 -13.18
CA ALA A 159 -5.79 4.98 -14.29
C ALA A 159 -4.41 5.56 -14.63
N SER A 160 -3.64 5.98 -13.62
CA SER A 160 -2.30 6.52 -13.82
C SER A 160 -1.32 5.46 -14.32
N VAL A 161 -1.36 4.23 -13.78
CA VAL A 161 -0.53 3.12 -14.27
C VAL A 161 -0.86 2.79 -15.72
N ALA A 162 -2.14 2.73 -16.10
CA ALA A 162 -2.53 2.51 -17.50
C ALA A 162 -2.06 3.61 -18.45
N LYS A 163 -1.86 4.84 -17.94
CA LYS A 163 -1.35 5.97 -18.71
C LYS A 163 0.17 6.00 -18.80
N GLU A 164 0.87 5.59 -17.75
CA GLU A 164 2.32 5.79 -17.59
C GLU A 164 3.16 4.52 -17.87
N ALA A 165 2.55 3.33 -17.82
CA ALA A 165 3.27 2.09 -18.06
C ALA A 165 3.80 2.01 -19.49
N TYR A 166 5.05 1.54 -19.63
CA TYR A 166 5.68 1.30 -20.92
C TYR A 166 5.14 0.04 -21.64
N CYS A 167 4.43 -0.83 -20.92
CA CYS A 167 3.87 -2.08 -21.41
C CYS A 167 2.35 -2.13 -21.20
N PRO A 168 1.64 -3.05 -21.87
CA PRO A 168 0.20 -3.21 -21.72
C PRO A 168 -0.25 -3.31 -20.26
N VAL A 169 -1.43 -2.76 -19.97
CA VAL A 169 -2.06 -2.80 -18.64
C VAL A 169 -3.44 -3.44 -18.74
N LEU A 170 -3.66 -4.49 -17.96
CA LEU A 170 -4.99 -5.08 -17.73
C LEU A 170 -5.57 -4.50 -16.45
N ILE A 171 -6.79 -3.99 -16.53
CA ILE A 171 -7.53 -3.52 -15.36
C ILE A 171 -8.60 -4.56 -15.01
N ALA A 172 -8.38 -5.26 -13.90
CA ALA A 172 -9.26 -6.32 -13.41
C ALA A 172 -10.47 -5.74 -12.65
N LYS A 173 -11.66 -6.30 -12.90
CA LYS A 173 -12.91 -6.02 -12.19
C LYS A 173 -13.35 -7.21 -11.38
#